data_AF-A0A558GK52-F1
#
_entry.id   AF-A0A558GK52-F1
#
_cell.length_a   1.000
_cell.length_b   1.000
_cell.length_c   1.000
_cell.angle_alpha   90.00
_cell.angle_beta   90.00
_cell.angle_gamma   90.00
#
_symmetry.space_group_name_H-M   'P 1'
#
loop_
_entity.id
_entity.type
_entity.pdbx_description
1 polymer ?
#
loop_
_entity_poly.entity_id
_entity_poly.type
_entity_poly.pdbx_seq_one_letter_code
_entity_poly.pdbx_strand_id
1 'polypeptide(L)'
;MPDVFFDEDEATRLLDAVVDQTRAQSDAHRGDRPNFPQSSAGRDFGGHGAQIQALLNRLYERGAWRLENISATADAAREQLRAFGDVDRGLAGQLGDQEAGVN
;
A
#
# COMPACT_ATOMS: atom_id res chain seq x y z
N MET A 1 -28.27 4.55 2.64
CA MET A 1 -26.84 4.30 2.87
C MET A 1 -26.80 3.29 4.00
N PRO A 2 -26.14 2.13 3.87
CA PRO A 2 -25.91 1.29 5.05
C PRO A 2 -25.06 2.10 6.04
N ASP A 3 -25.43 2.10 7.31
CA ASP A 3 -24.64 2.77 8.34
C ASP A 3 -23.35 1.95 8.54
N VAL A 4 -22.24 2.49 8.04
CA VAL A 4 -20.91 1.87 8.17
C VAL A 4 -20.28 2.46 9.43
N PHE A 5 -20.21 1.67 10.49
CA PHE A 5 -19.49 2.00 11.71
C PHE A 5 -18.12 1.33 11.68
N PHE A 6 -17.06 2.12 11.72
CA PHE A 6 -15.70 1.64 11.94
C PHE A 6 -15.03 2.51 13.00
N ASP A 7 -14.19 1.88 13.83
CA ASP A 7 -13.31 2.58 14.75
C ASP A 7 -12.21 3.26 13.91
N GLU A 8 -12.26 4.59 13.82
CA GLU A 8 -11.33 5.39 13.00
C GLU A 8 -9.88 5.24 13.49
N ASP A 9 -9.66 5.15 14.80
CA ASP A 9 -8.34 5.01 15.40
C ASP A 9 -7.75 3.62 15.09
N GLU A 10 -8.58 2.58 15.18
CA GLU A 10 -8.18 1.24 14.78
C GLU A 10 -7.89 1.14 13.28
N ALA A 11 -8.78 1.67 12.44
CA ALA A 11 -8.61 1.66 10.99
C ALA A 11 -7.35 2.42 10.55
N THR A 12 -7.10 3.59 11.14
CA THR A 12 -5.90 4.39 10.87
C THR A 12 -4.63 3.63 11.28
N ARG A 13 -4.62 3.02 12.47
CA ARG A 13 -3.48 2.25 12.97
C ARG A 13 -3.15 1.06 12.07
N LEU A 14 -4.18 0.35 11.59
CA LEU A 14 -4.02 -0.77 10.68
C LEU A 14 -3.48 -0.33 9.31
N LEU A 15 -3.98 0.79 8.76
CA LEU A 15 -3.47 1.34 7.51
C LEU A 15 -2.02 1.83 7.64
N ASP A 16 -1.66 2.50 8.72
CA ASP A 16 -0.29 2.94 8.97
C ASP A 16 0.66 1.72 9.03
N ALA A 17 0.24 0.63 9.67
CA ALA A 17 1.01 -0.62 9.68
C ALA A 17 1.19 -1.23 8.28
N VAL A 18 0.15 -1.20 7.43
CA VAL A 18 0.24 -1.66 6.04
C VAL A 18 1.21 -0.79 5.24
N VAL A 19 1.15 0.53 5.40
CA VAL A 19 2.06 1.48 4.74
C VAL A 19 3.51 1.20 5.14
N ASP A 20 3.79 1.06 6.43
CA ASP A 20 5.15 0.84 6.93
C ASP A 20 5.69 -0.53 6.49
N GLN A 21 4.87 -1.58 6.55
CA GLN A 21 5.25 -2.90 6.05
C GLN A 21 5.51 -2.87 4.53
N THR A 22 4.70 -2.15 3.76
CA THR A 22 4.87 -2.04 2.30
C THR A 22 6.13 -1.26 1.94
N ARG A 23 6.48 -0.22 2.71
CA ARG A 23 7.75 0.50 2.57
C ARG A 23 8.95 -0.42 2.81
N ALA A 24 8.95 -1.16 3.92
CA ALA A 24 10.01 -2.11 4.24
C ALA A 24 10.16 -3.19 3.14
N GLN A 25 9.04 -3.72 2.63
CA GLN A 25 9.05 -4.67 1.51
C GLN A 25 9.56 -4.05 0.21
N SER A 26 9.21 -2.79 -0.07
CA SER A 26 9.70 -2.06 -1.26
C SER A 26 11.20 -1.84 -1.21
N ASP A 27 11.74 -1.50 -0.05
CA ASP A 27 13.18 -1.31 0.13
C ASP A 27 13.94 -2.63 0.01
N ALA A 28 13.43 -3.71 0.61
CA ALA A 28 13.98 -5.05 0.43
C ALA A 28 13.94 -5.47 -1.05
N HIS A 29 12.80 -5.28 -1.72
CA HIS A 29 12.62 -5.59 -3.14
C HIS A 29 13.59 -4.81 -4.03
N ARG A 30 13.89 -3.54 -3.72
CA ARG A 30 14.91 -2.77 -4.45
C ARG A 30 16.31 -3.37 -4.33
N GLY A 31 16.64 -3.97 -3.17
CA GLY A 31 17.90 -4.66 -2.92
C GLY A 31 18.04 -5.99 -3.67
N ASP A 32 16.94 -6.71 -3.90
CA ASP A 32 16.92 -8.06 -4.48
C ASP A 32 16.76 -8.07 -6.01
N ARG A 33 17.45 -7.15 -6.70
CA ARG A 33 17.40 -7.11 -8.17
C ARG A 33 17.98 -8.40 -8.77
N PRO A 34 17.23 -9.12 -9.61
CA PRO A 34 17.69 -10.41 -10.11
C PRO A 34 18.88 -10.26 -11.05
N ASN A 35 19.88 -11.11 -10.82
CA ASN A 35 21.04 -11.25 -11.68
C ASN A 35 21.37 -12.74 -11.86
N PHE A 36 21.05 -13.26 -13.04
CA PHE A 36 21.36 -14.59 -13.53
C PHE A 36 22.32 -14.48 -14.72
N PRO A 37 23.64 -14.58 -14.47
CA PRO A 37 24.64 -14.53 -15.53
C PRO A 37 24.42 -15.67 -16.54
N GLN A 38 24.58 -15.37 -17.84
CA GLN A 38 24.45 -16.39 -18.88
C GLN A 38 25.46 -17.54 -18.70
N SER A 39 26.64 -17.26 -18.14
CA SER A 39 27.64 -18.28 -17.81
C SER A 39 27.13 -19.33 -16.82
N SER A 40 26.18 -18.97 -15.95
CA SER A 40 25.57 -19.88 -14.98
C SER A 40 24.63 -20.90 -15.63
N ALA A 41 24.21 -20.67 -16.88
CA ALA A 41 23.37 -21.62 -17.61
C ALA A 41 24.17 -22.83 -18.14
N GLY A 42 25.50 -22.76 -18.14
CA GLY A 42 26.38 -23.80 -18.68
C GLY A 42 26.72 -23.59 -20.16
N ARG A 43 27.63 -24.43 -20.65
CA ARG A 43 28.15 -24.37 -22.03
C ARG A 43 27.01 -24.54 -23.04
N ASP A 44 26.95 -23.67 -24.04
CA ASP A 44 25.94 -23.66 -25.11
C ASP A 44 24.48 -23.35 -24.67
N PHE A 45 24.25 -23.03 -23.40
CA PHE A 45 22.93 -22.68 -22.85
C PHE A 45 22.72 -21.18 -22.63
N GLY A 46 23.59 -20.31 -23.15
CA GLY A 46 23.50 -18.86 -22.97
C GLY A 46 22.14 -18.27 -23.37
N GLY A 47 21.50 -18.84 -24.41
CA GLY A 47 20.14 -18.46 -24.80
C GLY A 47 19.08 -18.76 -23.73
N HIS A 48 19.18 -19.91 -23.04
CA HIS A 48 18.31 -20.24 -21.92
C HIS A 48 18.60 -19.34 -20.71
N GLY A 49 19.88 -19.05 -20.43
CA GLY A 49 20.27 -18.10 -19.38
C GLY A 49 19.69 -16.70 -19.59
N ALA A 50 19.69 -16.20 -20.83
CA ALA A 50 19.05 -14.94 -21.18
C ALA A 50 17.53 -14.96 -20.95
N GLN A 51 16.87 -16.07 -21.27
CA GLN A 51 15.42 -16.24 -21.01
C GLN A 51 15.11 -16.28 -19.52
N ILE A 52 15.93 -16.97 -18.71
CA ILE A 52 15.79 -17.00 -17.25
C ILE A 52 15.93 -15.59 -16.68
N GLN A 53 16.98 -14.85 -17.06
CA GLN A 53 17.14 -13.46 -16.64
C GLN A 53 15.93 -12.60 -17.02
N ALA A 54 15.41 -12.74 -18.24
CA ALA A 54 14.24 -11.99 -18.70
C ALA A 54 12.98 -12.33 -17.88
N LEU A 55 12.77 -13.60 -17.53
CA LEU A 55 11.67 -14.02 -16.68
C LEU A 55 11.79 -13.44 -15.27
N LEU A 56 12.97 -13.52 -14.67
CA LEU A 56 13.23 -12.95 -13.35
C LEU A 56 13.01 -11.44 -13.34
N ASN A 57 13.44 -10.72 -14.36
CA ASN A 57 13.17 -9.28 -14.51
C ASN A 57 11.68 -8.97 -14.56
N ARG A 58 10.89 -9.73 -15.32
CA ARG A 58 9.43 -9.53 -15.39
C ARG A 58 8.76 -9.78 -14.04
N LEU A 59 9.18 -10.81 -13.32
CA LEU A 59 8.68 -11.09 -11.98
C LEU A 59 9.04 -9.95 -11.01
N TYR A 60 10.27 -9.45 -11.10
CA TYR A 60 10.73 -8.31 -10.32
C TYR A 60 9.92 -7.04 -10.59
N GLU A 61 9.70 -6.69 -11.85
CA GLU A 61 8.89 -5.53 -12.25
C GLU A 61 7.45 -5.66 -11.76
N ARG A 62 6.86 -6.85 -11.88
CA ARG A 62 5.52 -7.13 -11.36
C ARG A 62 5.45 -7.01 -9.83
N GLY A 63 6.50 -7.43 -9.13
CA GLY A 63 6.63 -7.25 -7.68
C GLY A 63 6.64 -5.77 -7.29
N ALA A 64 7.45 -4.97 -7.98
CA ALA A 64 7.51 -3.52 -7.77
C ALA A 64 6.15 -2.86 -8.04
N TRP A 65 5.50 -3.19 -9.16
CA TRP A 65 4.17 -2.67 -9.48
C TRP A 65 3.14 -3.01 -8.39
N ARG A 66 3.15 -4.24 -7.86
CA ARG A 66 2.21 -4.65 -6.81
C ARG A 66 2.41 -3.86 -5.52
N LEU A 67 3.67 -3.68 -5.09
CA LEU A 67 3.98 -2.92 -3.88
C LEU A 67 3.56 -1.45 -4.02
N GLU A 68 3.77 -0.85 -5.19
CA GLU A 68 3.30 0.50 -5.50
C GLU A 68 1.77 0.62 -5.38
N ASN A 69 1.04 -0.34 -5.94
CA ASN A 69 -0.43 -0.33 -5.87
C ASN A 69 -0.95 -0.48 -4.43
N ILE A 70 -0.29 -1.29 -3.60
CA ILE A 70 -0.64 -1.42 -2.18
C ILE A 70 -0.42 -0.08 -1.47
N SER A 71 0.73 0.57 -1.69
CA SER A 71 1.01 1.88 -1.10
C SER A 71 -0.02 2.92 -1.52
N ALA A 72 -0.26 3.07 -2.82
CA ALA A 72 -1.22 4.03 -3.35
C ALA A 72 -2.65 3.79 -2.83
N THR A 73 -3.06 2.52 -2.70
CA THR A 73 -4.37 2.16 -2.15
C THR A 73 -4.46 2.46 -0.66
N ALA A 74 -3.40 2.19 0.11
CA ALA A 74 -3.37 2.48 1.54
C ALA A 74 -3.37 3.99 1.81
N ASP A 75 -2.63 4.77 1.02
CA ASP A 75 -2.62 6.24 1.09
C ASP A 75 -4.01 6.81 0.76
N ALA A 76 -4.65 6.33 -0.30
CA ALA A 76 -6.01 6.74 -0.65
C ALA A 76 -7.02 6.37 0.46
N ALA A 77 -6.92 5.18 1.04
CA ALA A 77 -7.79 4.78 2.16
C ALA A 77 -7.59 5.67 3.39
N ARG A 78 -6.35 6.06 3.68
CA ARG A 78 -6.03 6.97 4.78
C ARG A 78 -6.62 8.36 4.56
N GLU A 79 -6.57 8.87 3.34
CA GLU A 79 -7.21 10.15 2.99
C GLU A 79 -8.72 10.09 3.17
N GLN A 80 -9.37 8.98 2.78
CA GLN A 80 -10.82 8.81 2.96
C GLN A 80 -11.22 8.72 4.44
N LEU A 81 -10.45 8.00 5.28
CA LEU A 81 -10.72 7.95 6.72
C LEU A 81 -10.66 9.34 7.37
N ARG A 82 -9.62 10.12 7.04
CA ARG A 82 -9.49 11.50 7.55
C ARG A 82 -10.66 12.38 7.12
N ALA A 83 -11.06 12.29 5.85
CA ALA A 83 -12.20 13.05 5.35
C ALA A 83 -13.50 12.67 6.08
N PHE A 84 -13.69 11.38 6.38
CA PHE A 84 -14.82 10.93 7.18
C PHE A 84 -14.79 11.48 8.61
N GLY A 85 -13.65 11.35 9.31
CA GLY A 85 -13.49 11.86 10.68
C GLY A 85 -13.64 13.37 10.80
N ASP A 86 -13.25 14.12 9.77
CA ASP A 86 -13.48 15.58 9.70
C ASP A 86 -14.98 15.91 9.57
N VAL A 87 -15.72 15.15 8.76
CA VAL A 87 -17.18 15.31 8.62
C VAL A 87 -17.90 14.95 9.93
N ASP A 88 -17.51 13.85 10.57
CA ASP A 88 -18.12 13.39 11.83
C ASP A 88 -17.91 14.41 12.96
N ARG A 89 -16.67 14.89 13.16
CA ARG A 89 -16.37 15.96 14.13
C ARG A 89 -17.11 17.26 13.82
N GLY A 90 -17.23 17.62 12.53
CA GLY A 90 -17.99 18.80 12.11
C GLY A 90 -19.48 18.70 12.46
N LEU A 91 -20.08 17.53 12.25
CA LEU A 91 -21.48 17.28 12.61
C LEU A 91 -21.69 17.25 14.13
N ALA A 92 -20.80 16.59 14.87
CA ALA A 92 -20.84 16.55 16.33
C ALA A 92 -20.75 17.96 16.95
N GLY A 93 -19.90 18.84 16.40
CA GLY A 93 -19.82 20.25 16.80
C GLY A 93 -21.13 21.00 16.58
N GLN A 94 -21.77 20.84 15.41
CA GLN A 94 -23.06 21.47 15.10
C GLN A 94 -24.18 21.02 16.04
N LEU A 95 -24.20 19.73 16.40
CA LEU A 95 -25.18 19.18 17.34
C LEU A 95 -24.94 19.69 18.77
N GLY A 96 -23.69 19.71 19.23
CA GLY A 96 -23.32 20.25 20.55
C GLY A 96 -23.65 21.75 20.69
N ASP A 97 -23.44 22.54 19.64
CA ASP A 97 -23.80 23.96 19.61
C ASP A 97 -25.33 24.19 19.61
N GLN A 98 -26.10 23.31 18.96
CA GLN A 98 -27.56 23.35 19.00
C GLN A 98 -28.11 23.02 20.39
N GLU A 99 -27.53 22.04 21.10
CA GLU A 99 -27.91 21.71 22.48
C GLU A 99 -27.55 22.84 23.46
N ALA A 100 -26.42 23.53 23.25
CA ALA A 100 -26.01 24.68 24.06
C ALA A 100 -26.86 25.95 23.81
N GLY A 101 -27.48 26.08 22.64
CA GLY A 101 -28.35 27.20 22.24
C GLY A 101 -29.80 27.12 22.75
N VAL A 102 -30.17 26.05 23.46
CA VAL A 102 -31.47 25.93 24.14
C VAL A 102 -31.31 26.39 25.61
N ASN A 103 -31.23 27.70 25.81
CA ASN A 103 -31.54 28.39 27.08
C ASN A 103 -32.11 29.77 26.79
#